data_AF-A0A7Y3SB01-F1
#
_entry.id   AF-A0A7Y3SB01-F1
#
_cell.length_a   1.000
_cell.length_b   1.000
_cell.length_c   1.000
_cell.angle_alpha   90.00
_cell.angle_beta   90.00
_cell.angle_gamma   90.00
#
_symmetry.space_group_name_H-M   'P 1'
#
loop_
_entity.id
_entity.type
_entity.pdbx_description
1 polymer ?
#
loop_
_entity_poly.entity_id
_entity_poly.type
_entity_poly.pdbx_seq_one_letter_code
_entity_poly.pdbx_strand_id
1 'polypeptide(L)'
;MAKARLTDKEIDLIVGMLAGWKGRLSWELVLQRVEAMLGRTFTRQGLDKNETISIAFGQAKDRRRKLPKKEIEESDQPPELAAAERRVEVLRAEIAVLKSEQERFLEKFATWLYNARSRGISEFDLNRPLPDVDRDESERKR
;
A
#
# COMPACT_ATOMS: atom_id res chain seq x y z
N MET A 1 -24.31 26.15 6.84
CA MET A 1 -23.20 25.32 6.34
C MET A 1 -22.89 24.26 7.37
N ALA A 2 -23.19 22.99 7.10
CA ALA A 2 -23.06 21.90 8.07
C ALA A 2 -21.59 21.70 8.47
N LYS A 3 -21.34 21.63 9.78
CA LYS A 3 -20.02 21.36 10.37
C LYS A 3 -19.65 19.92 9.99
N ALA A 4 -18.84 19.73 8.95
CA ALA A 4 -18.27 18.42 8.62
C ALA A 4 -17.44 17.96 9.82
N ARG A 5 -18.03 17.10 10.64
CA ARG A 5 -17.41 16.61 11.86
C ARG A 5 -16.48 15.48 11.46
N LEU A 6 -15.18 15.72 11.62
CA LEU A 6 -14.17 14.67 11.49
C LEU A 6 -14.46 13.61 12.55
N THR A 7 -14.43 12.35 12.14
CA THR A 7 -14.44 11.21 13.05
C THR A 7 -13.02 10.96 13.59
N ASP A 8 -12.90 10.27 14.72
CA ASP A 8 -11.60 9.98 15.32
C ASP A 8 -10.68 9.19 14.37
N LYS A 9 -11.25 8.25 13.61
CA LYS A 9 -10.52 7.50 12.56
C LYS A 9 -9.98 8.41 11.46
N GLU A 10 -10.74 9.45 11.07
CA GLU A 10 -10.30 10.41 10.06
C GLU A 10 -9.21 11.32 10.60
N ILE A 11 -9.30 11.70 11.88
CA ILE A 11 -8.24 12.46 12.55
C ILE A 11 -6.95 11.64 12.56
N ASP A 12 -7.01 10.35 12.95
CA ASP A 12 -5.84 9.46 12.95
C ASP A 12 -5.22 9.30 11.56
N LEU A 13 -6.04 9.16 10.52
CA LEU A 13 -5.57 9.10 9.13
C LEU A 13 -4.85 10.39 8.71
N ILE A 14 -5.42 11.55 9.05
CA ILE A 14 -4.82 12.87 8.74
C ILE A 14 -3.50 13.05 9.51
N VAL A 15 -3.46 12.66 10.79
CA VAL A 15 -2.26 12.73 11.63
C VAL A 15 -1.18 11.80 11.08
N GLY A 16 -1.51 10.57 10.70
CA GLY A 16 -0.58 9.62 10.09
C GLY A 16 -0.02 10.12 8.75
N MET A 17 -0.87 10.74 7.93
CA MET A 17 -0.46 11.38 6.68
C MET A 17 0.49 12.57 6.92
N LEU A 18 0.22 13.42 7.92
CA LEU A 18 1.13 14.51 8.32
C LEU A 18 2.42 13.96 8.94
N ALA A 19 2.36 12.83 9.65
CA ALA A 19 3.53 12.14 10.18
C ALA A 19 4.46 11.66 9.05
N GLY A 20 3.93 11.18 7.93
CA GLY A 20 4.70 10.72 6.76
C GLY A 20 5.00 11.76 5.69
N TRP A 21 4.67 13.05 5.92
CA TRP A 21 4.73 14.07 4.87
C TRP A 21 6.16 14.36 4.39
N LYS A 22 6.40 14.23 3.09
CA LYS A 22 7.67 14.54 2.41
C LYS A 22 7.50 15.71 1.44
N GLY A 23 8.50 16.59 1.35
CA GLY A 23 8.49 17.74 0.43
C GLY A 23 7.81 19.00 1.00
N ARG A 24 7.26 19.85 0.11
CA ARG A 24 6.63 21.13 0.47
C ARG A 24 5.37 20.89 1.31
N LEU A 25 5.30 21.53 2.48
CA LEU A 25 4.13 21.49 3.37
C LEU A 25 3.39 22.82 3.27
N SER A 26 2.15 22.80 2.77
CA SER A 26 1.22 23.93 2.80
C SER A 26 -0.18 23.45 3.12
N TRP A 27 -1.02 24.33 3.67
CA TRP A 27 -2.42 24.00 3.96
C TRP A 27 -3.19 23.60 2.70
N GLU A 28 -2.90 24.20 1.55
CA GLU A 28 -3.51 23.85 0.26
C GLU A 28 -3.21 22.39 -0.12
N LEU A 29 -1.95 21.97 -0.01
CA LEU A 29 -1.54 20.60 -0.31
C LEU A 29 -2.15 19.60 0.68
N VAL A 30 -2.21 19.96 1.96
CA VAL A 30 -2.87 19.14 2.98
C VAL A 30 -4.34 18.96 2.62
N LEU A 31 -5.05 20.04 2.27
CA LEU A 31 -6.46 19.95 1.89
C LEU A 31 -6.68 19.07 0.66
N GLN A 32 -5.85 19.21 -0.38
CA GLN A 32 -5.92 18.34 -1.57
C GLN A 32 -5.69 16.86 -1.22
N ARG A 33 -4.71 16.56 -0.37
CA ARG A 33 -4.40 15.18 0.04
C ARG A 33 -5.51 14.60 0.92
N VAL A 34 -6.09 15.40 1.81
CA VAL A 34 -7.22 15.02 2.66
C VAL A 34 -8.46 14.75 1.82
N GLU A 35 -8.74 15.60 0.83
CA GLU A 35 -9.85 15.40 -0.10
C GLU A 35 -9.70 14.11 -0.91
N ALA A 36 -8.50 13.84 -1.44
CA ALA A 36 -8.22 12.59 -2.14
C ALA A 36 -8.34 11.35 -1.24
N MET A 37 -8.04 11.48 0.05
CA MET A 37 -8.08 10.39 1.02
C MET A 37 -9.49 10.10 1.56
N LEU A 38 -10.30 11.15 1.78
CA LEU A 38 -11.61 11.04 2.44
C LEU A 38 -12.79 11.23 1.46
N GLY A 39 -12.51 11.56 0.19
CA GLY A 39 -13.52 11.79 -0.85
C GLY A 39 -14.42 12.99 -0.59
N ARG A 40 -14.02 13.91 0.30
CA ARG A 40 -14.81 15.07 0.74
C ARG A 40 -13.92 16.29 0.91
N THR A 41 -14.43 17.46 0.53
CA THR A 41 -13.73 18.74 0.69
C THR A 41 -13.78 19.21 2.14
N PHE A 42 -12.64 19.62 2.68
CA PHE A 42 -12.56 20.30 3.97
C PHE A 42 -12.07 21.73 3.78
N THR A 43 -12.27 22.57 4.80
CA THR A 43 -11.67 23.91 4.84
C THR A 43 -10.48 23.90 5.78
N ARG A 44 -9.50 24.77 5.54
CA ARG A 44 -8.37 24.96 6.46
C ARG A 44 -8.85 25.17 7.90
N GLN A 45 -9.84 26.06 8.09
CA GLN A 45 -10.40 26.33 9.41
C GLN A 45 -11.08 25.10 10.04
N GLY A 46 -11.63 24.19 9.22
CA GLY A 46 -12.21 22.94 9.71
C GLY A 46 -11.17 21.97 10.25
N LEU A 47 -10.03 21.85 9.57
CA LEU A 47 -8.91 21.00 10.00
C LEU A 47 -8.14 21.62 11.17
N ASP A 48 -7.86 22.92 11.12
CA ASP A 48 -7.07 23.63 12.14
C ASP A 48 -7.80 23.80 13.48
N LYS A 49 -9.14 23.77 13.47
CA LYS A 49 -9.94 23.73 14.70
C LYS A 49 -9.74 22.44 15.51
N ASN A 50 -9.25 21.38 14.88
CA ASN A 50 -8.92 20.16 15.58
C ASN A 50 -7.50 20.27 16.13
N GLU A 51 -7.38 20.26 17.46
CA GLU A 51 -6.12 20.43 18.17
C GLU A 51 -5.08 19.37 17.78
N THR A 52 -5.50 18.11 17.63
CA THR A 52 -4.62 17.00 17.23
C THR A 52 -4.03 17.22 15.84
N ILE A 53 -4.84 17.67 14.88
CA ILE A 53 -4.39 17.97 13.52
C ILE A 53 -3.48 19.20 13.50
N SER A 54 -3.81 20.25 14.26
CA SER A 54 -2.98 21.46 14.36
C SER A 54 -1.59 21.14 14.96
N ILE A 55 -1.55 20.33 16.02
CA ILE A 55 -0.31 19.83 16.62
C ILE A 55 0.49 19.00 15.60
N ALA A 56 -0.15 18.04 14.91
CA ALA A 56 0.52 17.21 13.91
C ALA A 56 1.09 18.04 12.75
N PHE A 57 0.39 19.09 12.32
CA PHE A 57 0.87 20.01 11.30
C PHE A 57 2.08 20.82 11.81
N GLY A 58 2.04 21.30 13.05
CA GLY A 58 3.17 21.95 13.72
C GLY A 58 4.40 21.04 13.79
N GLN A 59 4.21 19.79 14.20
CA GLN A 59 5.28 18.78 14.26
C GLN A 59 5.85 18.45 12.88
N ALA A 60 5.01 18.38 11.83
CA ALA A 60 5.47 18.22 10.46
C ALA A 60 6.32 19.42 10.01
N LYS A 61 5.91 20.64 10.35
CA LYS A 61 6.67 21.87 10.07
C LYS A 61 8.01 21.92 10.81
N ASP A 62 8.03 21.55 12.09
CA ASP A 62 9.23 21.55 12.91
C ASP A 62 10.24 20.48 12.47
N ARG A 63 9.76 19.29 12.09
CA ARG A 63 10.61 18.25 11.49
C ARG A 63 11.30 18.76 10.23
N ARG A 64 10.59 19.50 9.38
CA ARG A 64 11.19 20.15 8.20
C ARG A 64 12.21 21.22 8.56
N ARG A 65 12.00 21.97 9.65
CA ARG A 65 12.95 23.00 10.11
C ARG A 65 14.23 22.39 10.70
N LYS A 66 14.11 21.23 11.34
CA LYS A 66 15.24 20.48 11.94
C LYS A 66 15.99 19.62 10.93
N LEU A 67 15.38 19.28 9.80
CA LEU A 67 16.06 18.59 8.71
C LEU A 67 17.14 19.52 8.12
N PRO A 68 18.41 19.09 8.03
CA PRO A 68 19.46 19.91 7.45
C PRO A 68 19.07 20.31 6.02
N LYS A 69 19.25 21.60 5.68
CA LYS A 69 18.90 22.19 4.37
C LYS A 69 19.41 21.40 3.16
N LYS A 70 20.43 20.54 3.35
CA LYS A 70 21.01 19.66 2.32
C LYS A 70 20.09 18.50 1.90
N GLU A 71 19.11 18.11 2.73
CA GLU A 71 18.04 17.17 2.35
C GLU A 71 16.77 17.89 1.85
N ILE A 72 16.78 19.23 1.85
CA ILE A 72 15.75 20.11 1.28
C ILE A 72 16.25 20.73 -0.03
N GLU A 73 17.37 20.24 -0.58
CA GLU A 73 17.39 20.11 -2.03
C GLU A 73 16.32 19.06 -2.31
N GLU A 74 15.15 19.58 -2.68
CA GLU A 74 14.30 18.93 -3.68
C GLU A 74 15.25 18.16 -4.57
N SER A 75 15.12 16.82 -4.61
CA SER A 75 15.81 16.07 -5.64
C SER A 75 15.52 16.84 -6.93
N ASP A 76 16.53 17.46 -7.52
CA ASP A 76 16.46 18.12 -8.84
C ASP A 76 16.26 17.06 -9.94
N GLN A 77 15.70 15.92 -9.54
CA GLN A 77 15.26 14.85 -10.36
C GLN A 77 13.94 15.28 -10.99
N PRO A 78 13.86 15.23 -12.33
CA PRO A 78 12.62 15.43 -13.04
C PRO A 78 11.48 14.61 -12.40
N PRO A 79 10.24 15.13 -12.37
CA PRO A 79 9.08 14.40 -11.83
C PRO A 79 8.93 12.98 -12.40
N GLU A 80 9.36 12.79 -13.64
CA GLU A 80 9.44 11.49 -14.33
C GLU A 80 10.42 10.53 -13.66
N LEU A 81 11.59 11.00 -13.24
CA LEU A 81 12.60 10.19 -12.58
C LEU A 81 12.15 9.80 -11.17
N ALA A 82 11.56 10.72 -10.42
CA ALA A 82 10.95 10.41 -9.13
C ALA A 82 9.76 9.42 -9.25
N ALA A 83 9.00 9.47 -10.34
CA ALA A 83 7.95 8.50 -10.63
C ALA A 83 8.52 7.13 -11.02
N ALA A 84 9.59 7.11 -11.81
CA ALA A 84 10.30 5.90 -12.19
C ALA A 84 10.92 5.21 -10.97
N GLU A 85 11.55 5.95 -10.06
CA GLU A 85 12.09 5.41 -8.81
C GLU A 85 11.01 4.78 -7.93
N ARG A 86 9.89 5.48 -7.72
CA ARG A 86 8.73 4.90 -7.01
C ARG A 86 8.24 3.62 -7.68
N ARG A 87 8.20 3.58 -9.02
CA ARG A 87 7.80 2.37 -9.76
C ARG A 87 8.79 1.24 -9.55
N VAL A 88 10.10 1.53 -9.56
CA VAL A 88 11.16 0.56 -9.30
C VAL A 88 11.05 0.01 -7.88
N GLU A 89 10.78 0.84 -6.87
CA GLU A 89 10.60 0.40 -5.49
C GLU A 89 9.41 -0.56 -5.36
N VAL A 90 8.26 -0.21 -5.95
CA VAL A 90 7.07 -1.08 -5.97
C VAL A 90 7.37 -2.41 -6.66
N LEU A 91 7.99 -2.37 -7.85
CA LEU A 91 8.36 -3.58 -8.58
C LEU A 91 9.34 -4.45 -7.81
N ARG A 92 10.31 -3.86 -7.10
CA ARG A 92 11.24 -4.61 -6.25
C ARG A 92 10.52 -5.30 -5.10
N ALA A 93 9.56 -4.62 -4.47
CA ALA A 93 8.74 -5.20 -3.41
C ALA A 93 7.88 -6.37 -3.95
N GLU A 94 7.23 -6.18 -5.09
CA GLU A 94 6.45 -7.24 -5.76
C GLU A 94 7.34 -8.45 -6.11
N ILE A 95 8.54 -8.23 -6.66
CA ILE A 95 9.49 -9.30 -6.96
C ILE A 95 9.92 -10.03 -5.69
N ALA A 96 10.17 -9.32 -4.60
CA ALA A 96 10.55 -9.96 -3.33
C ALA A 96 9.43 -10.86 -2.80
N VAL A 97 8.18 -10.39 -2.85
CA VAL A 97 7.00 -11.19 -2.47
C VAL A 97 6.88 -12.42 -3.38
N LEU A 98 6.90 -12.23 -4.70
CA LEU A 98 6.80 -13.33 -5.66
C LEU A 98 7.92 -14.37 -5.50
N LYS A 99 9.15 -13.95 -5.22
CA LYS A 99 10.26 -14.87 -4.96
C LYS A 99 10.02 -15.70 -3.70
N SER A 100 9.56 -15.08 -2.61
CA SER A 100 9.23 -15.81 -1.39
C SER A 100 8.08 -16.80 -1.58
N GLU A 101 7.08 -16.44 -2.40
CA GLU A 101 6.01 -17.36 -2.77
C GLU A 101 6.52 -18.52 -3.64
N GLN A 102 7.40 -18.23 -4.59
CA GLN A 102 8.05 -19.24 -5.43
C GLN A 102 8.84 -20.24 -4.59
N GLU A 103 9.67 -19.76 -3.65
CA GLU A 103 10.43 -20.62 -2.74
C GLU A 103 9.48 -21.52 -1.93
N ARG A 104 8.40 -20.96 -1.38
CA ARG A 104 7.38 -21.73 -0.66
C ARG A 104 6.71 -22.80 -1.54
N PHE A 105 6.45 -22.50 -2.82
CA PHE A 105 5.91 -23.50 -3.75
C PHE A 105 6.92 -24.59 -4.07
N LEU A 106 8.19 -24.24 -4.27
CA LEU A 106 9.27 -25.21 -4.51
C LEU A 106 9.43 -26.17 -3.32
N GLU A 107 9.38 -25.67 -2.08
CA GLU A 107 9.39 -26.51 -0.88
C GLU A 107 8.20 -27.48 -0.83
N LYS A 108 7.01 -27.01 -1.18
CA LYS A 108 5.81 -27.87 -1.28
C LYS A 108 5.99 -28.93 -2.36
N PHE A 109 6.47 -28.55 -3.55
CA PHE A 109 6.73 -29.51 -4.63
C PHE A 109 7.77 -30.55 -4.24
N ALA A 110 8.85 -30.17 -3.55
CA ALA A 110 9.84 -31.12 -3.05
C ALA A 110 9.22 -32.11 -2.05
N THR A 111 8.40 -31.62 -1.12
CA THR A 111 7.68 -32.44 -0.15
C THR A 111 6.72 -33.41 -0.84
N TRP A 112 5.95 -32.94 -1.81
CA TRP A 112 5.03 -33.77 -2.59
C TRP A 112 5.76 -34.82 -3.41
N LEU A 113 6.86 -34.46 -4.08
CA LEU A 113 7.65 -35.38 -4.88
C LEU A 113 8.24 -36.50 -4.01
N TYR A 114 8.77 -36.17 -2.83
CA TYR A 114 9.24 -37.17 -1.87
C TYR A 114 8.12 -38.14 -1.46
N ASN A 115 6.97 -37.58 -1.07
CA ASN A 115 5.81 -38.35 -0.63
C ASN A 115 5.14 -39.18 -1.74
N ALA A 116 5.23 -38.74 -2.99
CA ALA A 116 4.74 -39.43 -4.17
C ALA A 116 5.64 -40.64 -4.49
N ARG A 117 6.97 -40.42 -4.51
CA ARG A 117 7.96 -41.48 -4.74
C ARG A 117 7.86 -42.59 -3.69
N SER A 118 7.69 -42.24 -2.42
CA SER A 118 7.51 -43.25 -1.36
C SER A 118 6.22 -44.08 -1.50
N ARG A 119 5.26 -43.62 -2.30
CA ARG A 119 4.01 -44.30 -2.64
C ARG A 119 4.01 -44.89 -4.06
N GLY A 120 5.15 -44.87 -4.76
CA GLY A 120 5.26 -45.39 -6.13
C GLY A 120 4.57 -44.54 -7.19
N ILE A 121 4.18 -43.30 -6.87
CA ILE A 121 3.58 -42.37 -7.83
C ILE A 121 4.71 -41.71 -8.62
N SER A 122 4.62 -41.78 -9.95
CA SER A 122 5.64 -41.20 -10.83
C SER A 122 5.41 -39.70 -11.08
N GLU A 123 6.45 -39.01 -11.54
CA GLU A 123 6.34 -37.61 -11.97
C GLU A 123 5.37 -37.46 -13.16
N PHE A 124 5.27 -38.47 -14.02
CA PHE A 124 4.28 -38.49 -15.09
C PHE A 124 2.85 -38.47 -14.54
N ASP A 125 2.58 -39.23 -13.47
CA ASP A 125 1.26 -39.27 -12.82
C ASP A 125 0.90 -37.94 -12.16
N LEU A 126 1.88 -37.26 -11.56
CA LEU A 126 1.70 -35.94 -10.94
C LEU A 126 1.42 -34.83 -11.96
N ASN A 127 1.94 -34.95 -13.18
CA ASN A 127 1.75 -33.97 -14.26
C ASN A 127 0.54 -34.27 -15.15
N ARG A 128 -0.25 -35.31 -14.84
CA ARG A 128 -1.50 -35.57 -15.56
C ARG A 128 -2.42 -34.36 -15.43
N PRO A 129 -3.12 -33.97 -16.51
CA PRO A 129 -4.06 -32.86 -16.44
C PRO A 129 -5.12 -33.15 -15.37
N LEU A 130 -5.56 -32.09 -14.70
CA LEU A 130 -6.71 -32.18 -13.82
C LEU A 130 -7.92 -32.65 -14.66
N PRO A 131 -8.78 -33.53 -14.10
CA PRO A 131 -9.98 -33.95 -14.80
C PRO A 131 -10.86 -32.73 -15.13
N ASP A 132 -11.49 -32.74 -16.29
CA ASP A 132 -12.46 -31.71 -16.65
C ASP A 132 -13.59 -31.70 -15.62
N VAL A 133 -13.82 -30.53 -15.05
CA VAL A 133 -14.91 -30.32 -14.08
C VAL A 133 -16.13 -29.89 -14.87
N ASP A 134 -17.05 -30.82 -15.12
CA ASP A 134 -18.36 -30.48 -15.65
C ASP A 134 -19.18 -29.77 -14.56
N ARG A 135 -19.29 -28.44 -14.68
CA ARG A 135 -19.94 -27.58 -13.67
C ARG A 135 -21.47 -27.52 -13.83
N ASP A 136 -22.02 -28.07 -14.91
CA ASP A 136 -23.45 -27.99 -15.23
C ASP A 136 -24.35 -28.98 -14.46
N GLU A 137 -23.80 -30.02 -13.84
CA GLU A 137 -24.63 -30.98 -13.07
C GLU A 137 -25.25 -30.37 -11.80
N SER A 138 -24.77 -29.22 -11.34
CA SER A 138 -25.26 -28.56 -10.13
C SER A 138 -26.59 -27.80 -10.33
N GLU A 139 -27.08 -27.63 -11.57
CA GLU A 139 -28.37 -26.96 -11.85
C GLU A 139 -29.55 -27.92 -12.10
N ARG A 140 -29.32 -29.23 -12.28
CA ARG A 140 -30.39 -30.20 -12.61
C ARG A 140 -31.12 -30.83 -11.41
N LYS A 141 -30.72 -30.52 -10.18
CA LYS A 141 -31.42 -30.96 -8.95
C LYS A 141 -31.92 -29.75 -8.16
N ARG A 142 -32.92 -29.05 -8.69
CA ARG A 142 -33.83 -28.20 -7.92
C ARG A 142 -35.25 -28.43 -8.36
#